data_AF-A0A933ZWA8-F1
#
_entry.id   AF-A0A933ZWA8-F1
#
_cell.length_a   1.000
_cell.length_b   1.000
_cell.length_c   1.000
_cell.angle_alpha   90.00
_cell.angle_beta   90.00
_cell.angle_gamma   90.00
#
_symmetry.space_group_name_H-M   'P 1'
#
loop_
_entity.id
_entity.type
_entity.pdbx_description
1 polymer ?
#
loop_
_entity_poly.entity_id
_entity_poly.type
_entity_poly.pdbx_seq_one_letter_code
_entity_poly.pdbx_strand_id
1 'polypeptide(L)'
;MFVAVARITLSIPEAGSLKSKRHVVHKVLDKVKARFNVSAAEVADLDLWQRATLGIASVANEHTFAQESISKVVRFIEEMYVAPVVSWTSEVIPLGGDLFGEDDTSFAGEARSTVRTLADAEREAAGVEHADDLPELHSPTPHPRDRGGRPGKSGKKALSDEERARAIEDLRRRLRDSRRAASRRLGDEDP
;
A
#
# COMPACT_ATOMS: atom_id res chain seq x y z
N MET A 1 -17.43 14.13 2.16
CA MET A 1 -16.37 13.76 1.18
C MET A 1 -15.26 13.07 1.95
N PHE A 2 -14.56 12.10 1.36
CA PHE A 2 -13.44 11.43 2.03
C PHE A 2 -12.17 11.50 1.19
N VAL A 3 -11.04 11.78 1.85
CA VAL A 3 -9.72 11.76 1.22
C VAL A 3 -8.91 10.67 1.88
N ALA A 4 -8.56 9.64 1.12
CA ALA A 4 -7.67 8.59 1.58
C ALA A 4 -6.24 8.91 1.14
N VAL A 5 -5.31 8.88 2.08
CA VAL A 5 -3.88 9.08 1.83
C VAL A 5 -3.10 7.85 2.26
N ALA A 6 -2.02 7.56 1.55
CA ALA A 6 -1.08 6.53 1.94
C ALA A 6 0.35 6.97 1.75
N ARG A 7 1.22 6.51 2.65
CA ARG A 7 2.67 6.60 2.52
C ARG A 7 3.21 5.20 2.38
N ILE A 8 3.99 4.93 1.33
CA ILE A 8 4.52 3.61 1.01
C ILE A 8 6.03 3.72 0.85
N THR A 9 6.80 2.96 1.64
CA THR A 9 8.25 2.89 1.52
C THR A 9 8.64 1.70 0.66
N LEU A 10 9.45 1.94 -0.37
CA LEU A 10 10.06 0.93 -1.21
C LEU A 10 11.56 0.77 -0.87
N SER A 11 12.05 -0.46 -0.88
CA SER A 11 13.48 -0.77 -0.91
C SER A 11 13.91 -0.99 -2.36
N ILE A 12 15.01 -0.38 -2.78
CA ILE A 12 15.53 -0.49 -4.15
C ILE A 12 17.00 -0.91 -4.09
N PRO A 13 17.32 -2.11 -3.58
CA PRO A 13 18.69 -2.52 -3.27
C PRO A 13 19.62 -2.49 -4.49
N GLU A 14 19.07 -2.74 -5.69
CA GLU A 14 19.80 -2.80 -6.95
C GLU A 14 20.12 -1.42 -7.55
N ALA A 15 19.56 -0.33 -7.01
CA ALA A 15 19.84 1.01 -7.53
C ALA A 15 21.22 1.50 -7.06
N GLY A 16 22.14 1.65 -8.02
CA GLY A 16 23.48 2.22 -7.81
C GLY A 16 23.59 3.72 -8.13
N SER A 17 22.47 4.40 -8.42
CA SER A 17 22.44 5.84 -8.70
C SER A 17 21.04 6.42 -8.52
N LEU A 18 20.96 7.75 -8.33
CA LEU A 18 19.68 8.47 -8.29
C LEU A 18 18.89 8.32 -9.60
N LYS A 19 19.58 8.23 -10.75
CA LYS A 19 18.95 7.98 -12.06
C LYS A 19 18.30 6.60 -12.09
N SER A 20 18.97 5.58 -11.58
CA SER A 20 18.42 4.22 -11.50
C SER A 20 17.19 4.18 -10.60
N LYS A 21 17.25 4.82 -9.42
CA LYS A 21 16.09 4.98 -8.54
C LYS A 21 14.91 5.64 -9.25
N ARG A 22 15.14 6.77 -9.92
CA ARG A 22 14.09 7.50 -10.65
C ARG A 22 13.41 6.58 -11.66
N HIS A 23 14.15 5.76 -12.40
CA HIS A 23 13.56 4.82 -13.35
C HIS A 23 12.60 3.82 -12.68
N VAL A 24 13.00 3.25 -11.53
CA VAL A 24 12.15 2.34 -10.73
C VAL A 24 10.90 3.06 -10.23
N VAL A 25 11.07 4.23 -9.63
CA VAL A 25 9.97 5.06 -9.08
C VAL A 25 8.98 5.46 -10.18
N HIS A 26 9.47 5.96 -11.33
CA HIS A 26 8.62 6.31 -12.47
C HIS A 26 7.80 5.11 -12.95
N LYS A 27 8.42 3.94 -13.11
CA LYS A 27 7.72 2.72 -13.51
C LYS A 27 6.59 2.34 -12.57
N VAL A 28 6.76 2.51 -11.25
CA VAL A 28 5.71 2.27 -10.25
C VAL A 28 4.62 3.32 -10.36
N LEU A 29 4.97 4.61 -10.32
CA LEU A 29 4.02 5.72 -10.33
C LEU A 29 3.18 5.75 -11.60
N ASP A 30 3.78 5.54 -12.77
CA ASP A 30 3.07 5.57 -14.05
C ASP A 30 2.03 4.44 -14.12
N LYS A 31 2.39 3.24 -13.67
CA LYS A 31 1.45 2.10 -13.63
C LYS A 31 0.32 2.32 -12.64
N VAL A 32 0.60 2.89 -11.47
CA VAL A 32 -0.42 3.20 -10.46
C VAL A 32 -1.40 4.24 -11.02
N LYS A 33 -0.89 5.36 -11.56
CA LYS A 33 -1.72 6.42 -12.15
C LYS A 33 -2.53 5.95 -13.36
N ALA A 34 -1.99 5.02 -14.15
CA ALA A 34 -2.72 4.45 -15.29
C ALA A 34 -3.84 3.50 -14.86
N ARG A 35 -3.70 2.82 -13.70
CA ARG A 35 -4.62 1.78 -13.25
C ARG A 35 -5.69 2.28 -12.28
N PHE A 36 -5.40 3.34 -11.54
CA PHE A 36 -6.24 3.87 -10.47
C PHE A 36 -6.41 5.37 -10.62
N ASN A 37 -7.59 5.88 -10.25
CA ASN A 37 -7.85 7.32 -10.21
C ASN A 37 -7.27 7.95 -8.93
N VAL A 38 -5.94 8.04 -8.86
CA VAL A 38 -5.21 8.54 -7.69
C VAL A 38 -4.15 9.56 -8.09
N SER A 39 -3.84 10.48 -7.18
CA SER A 39 -2.62 11.26 -7.23
C SER A 39 -1.49 10.47 -6.56
N ALA A 40 -0.30 10.47 -7.15
CA ALA A 40 0.85 9.74 -6.60
C ALA A 40 2.17 10.45 -6.93
N ALA A 41 3.09 10.48 -5.98
CA ALA A 41 4.41 11.10 -6.12
C ALA A 41 5.44 10.45 -5.17
N GLU A 42 6.72 10.64 -5.45
CA GLU A 42 7.76 10.43 -4.45
C GLU A 42 7.80 11.64 -3.52
N VAL A 43 7.78 11.43 -2.20
CA VAL A 43 7.60 12.49 -1.19
C VAL A 43 8.68 12.53 -0.12
N ALA A 44 9.54 11.51 -0.01
CA ALA A 44 10.67 11.49 0.92
C ALA A 44 11.78 10.54 0.44
N ASP A 45 12.90 10.51 1.18
CA ASP A 45 14.11 9.74 0.87
C ASP A 45 14.79 10.12 -0.46
N LEU A 46 14.60 11.35 -0.96
CA LEU A 46 14.98 11.77 -2.33
C LEU A 46 16.47 11.53 -2.65
N ASP A 47 17.35 11.74 -1.66
CA ASP A 47 18.81 11.58 -1.81
C ASP A 47 19.32 10.15 -1.56
N LEU A 48 18.45 9.24 -1.10
CA LEU A 48 18.78 7.83 -0.92
C LEU A 48 18.37 7.06 -2.18
N TRP A 49 19.32 6.53 -2.94
CA TRP A 49 18.97 5.75 -4.14
C TRP A 49 18.40 4.36 -3.83
N GLN A 50 18.68 3.80 -2.66
CA GLN A 50 18.26 2.46 -2.25
C GLN A 50 16.89 2.44 -1.54
N ARG A 51 16.23 3.60 -1.45
CA ARG A 51 14.96 3.78 -0.76
C ARG A 51 14.12 4.84 -1.48
N ALA A 52 12.82 4.63 -1.56
CA ALA A 52 11.90 5.64 -2.07
C ALA A 52 10.63 5.64 -1.22
N THR A 53 10.18 6.81 -0.78
CA THR A 53 8.90 6.94 -0.10
C THR A 53 7.89 7.58 -1.04
N LEU A 54 6.83 6.85 -1.36
CA LEU A 54 5.74 7.28 -2.22
C LEU A 54 4.58 7.82 -1.36
N GLY A 55 4.00 8.93 -1.78
CA GLY A 55 2.73 9.44 -1.29
C GLY A 55 1.64 9.19 -2.32
N ILE A 56 0.49 8.70 -1.87
CA ILE A 56 -0.69 8.41 -2.70
C ILE A 56 -1.90 9.08 -2.06
N ALA A 57 -2.77 9.68 -2.88
CA ALA A 57 -4.01 10.28 -2.45
C ALA A 57 -5.16 9.91 -3.39
N SER A 58 -6.32 9.61 -2.81
CA SER A 58 -7.57 9.28 -3.50
C SER A 58 -8.72 10.05 -2.87
N VAL A 59 -9.72 10.42 -3.67
CA VAL A 59 -10.93 11.11 -3.19
C VAL A 59 -12.14 10.23 -3.51
N ALA A 60 -13.04 10.10 -2.53
CA ALA A 60 -14.24 9.30 -2.63
C ALA A 60 -15.43 9.97 -1.94
N ASN A 61 -16.63 9.51 -2.29
CA ASN A 61 -17.88 9.87 -1.61
C ASN A 61 -18.17 9.00 -0.37
N GLU A 62 -17.53 7.82 -0.25
CA GLU A 62 -17.72 6.87 0.85
C GLU A 62 -16.37 6.49 1.49
N HIS A 63 -16.36 6.38 2.82
CA HIS A 63 -15.17 6.00 3.61
C HIS A 63 -14.62 4.63 3.17
N THR A 64 -15.47 3.61 3.11
CA THR A 64 -15.09 2.23 2.76
C THR A 64 -14.45 2.17 1.38
N PHE A 65 -15.05 2.84 0.39
CA PHE A 65 -14.50 2.91 -0.96
C PHE A 65 -13.12 3.61 -0.99
N ALA A 66 -12.93 4.67 -0.21
CA ALA A 66 -11.65 5.38 -0.10
C ALA A 66 -10.55 4.46 0.45
N GLN A 67 -10.84 3.75 1.54
CA GLN A 67 -9.92 2.82 2.18
C GLN A 67 -9.59 1.62 1.28
N GLU A 68 -10.60 1.05 0.61
CA GLU A 68 -10.41 -0.04 -0.34
C GLU A 68 -9.57 0.39 -1.55
N SER A 69 -9.78 1.61 -2.05
CA SER A 69 -9.02 2.15 -3.17
C SER A 69 -7.52 2.17 -2.86
N ILE A 70 -7.13 2.70 -1.69
CA ILE A 70 -5.75 2.69 -1.22
C ILE A 70 -5.23 1.26 -1.03
N SER A 71 -6.01 0.39 -0.40
CA SER A 71 -5.60 -1.01 -0.16
C SER A 71 -5.33 -1.76 -1.47
N LYS A 72 -6.15 -1.52 -2.52
CA LYS A 72 -5.96 -2.08 -3.86
C LYS A 72 -4.69 -1.53 -4.52
N VAL A 73 -4.37 -0.25 -4.31
CA VAL A 73 -3.13 0.35 -4.82
C VAL A 73 -1.89 -0.26 -4.16
N VAL A 74 -1.87 -0.40 -2.83
CA VAL A 74 -0.76 -1.02 -2.10
C VAL A 74 -0.52 -2.44 -2.61
N ARG A 75 -1.58 -3.26 -2.65
CA ARG A 75 -1.50 -4.65 -3.14
C ARG A 75 -0.99 -4.72 -4.57
N PHE A 76 -1.46 -3.81 -5.44
CA PHE A 76 -0.96 -3.75 -6.81
C PHE A 76 0.54 -3.43 -6.87
N ILE A 77 1.04 -2.54 -6.02
CA ILE A 77 2.48 -2.23 -5.94
C ILE A 77 3.29 -3.46 -5.51
N GLU A 78 2.81 -4.22 -4.54
CA GLU A 78 3.43 -5.48 -4.10
C GLU A 78 3.46 -6.53 -5.23
N GLU A 79 2.33 -6.71 -5.92
CA GLU A 79 2.17 -7.66 -7.03
C GLU A 79 3.02 -7.30 -8.28
N MET A 80 3.46 -6.05 -8.40
CA MET A 80 4.31 -5.64 -9.53
C MET A 80 5.74 -6.20 -9.43
N TYR A 81 6.21 -6.58 -8.24
CA TYR A 81 7.58 -7.04 -7.97
C TYR A 81 8.68 -6.13 -8.54
N VAL A 82 8.39 -4.83 -8.72
CA VAL A 82 9.35 -3.85 -9.24
C VAL A 82 10.36 -3.44 -8.17
N ALA A 83 9.89 -3.28 -6.94
CA ALA A 83 10.69 -2.99 -5.77
C ALA A 83 9.93 -3.50 -4.53
N PRO A 84 10.61 -4.15 -3.56
CA PRO A 84 9.97 -4.58 -2.32
C PRO A 84 9.34 -3.42 -1.53
N VAL A 85 8.10 -3.61 -1.07
CA VAL A 85 7.47 -2.72 -0.08
C VAL A 85 8.03 -3.05 1.31
N VAL A 86 8.55 -2.04 1.99
CA VAL A 86 9.15 -2.17 3.33
C VAL A 86 8.11 -1.89 4.41
N SER A 87 7.32 -0.84 4.21
CA SER A 87 6.27 -0.41 5.11
C SER A 87 5.27 0.47 4.37
N TRP A 88 4.06 0.55 4.91
CA TRP A 88 3.09 1.53 4.46
C TRP A 88 2.16 1.92 5.61
N THR A 89 1.57 3.11 5.51
CA THR A 89 0.53 3.61 6.41
C THR A 89 -0.55 4.26 5.57
N SER A 90 -1.81 4.16 6.00
CA SER A 90 -2.91 4.89 5.37
C SER A 90 -3.81 5.56 6.40
N GLU A 91 -4.46 6.61 5.96
CA GLU A 91 -5.44 7.37 6.73
C GLU A 91 -6.56 7.81 5.80
N VAL A 92 -7.79 7.79 6.30
CA VAL A 92 -8.95 8.35 5.60
C VAL A 92 -9.45 9.55 6.39
N ILE A 93 -9.44 10.70 5.74
CA ILE A 93 -9.80 11.98 6.33
C ILE A 93 -11.20 12.35 5.82
N PRO A 94 -12.22 12.41 6.69
CA PRO A 94 -13.50 12.99 6.33
C PRO A 94 -13.35 14.50 6.15
N LEU A 95 -13.85 15.01 5.04
CA LEU A 95 -13.91 16.44 4.72
C LEU A 95 -15.38 16.85 4.52
N GLY A 96 -15.80 17.84 5.32
CA GLY A 96 -17.15 18.41 5.29
C GLY A 96 -18.05 18.01 6.48
N GLY A 97 -17.53 18.01 7.71
CA GLY A 97 -18.29 17.70 8.92
C GLY A 97 -19.53 18.59 9.13
N ASP A 98 -19.58 19.76 8.49
CA ASP A 98 -20.70 20.70 8.58
C ASP A 98 -21.74 20.53 7.45
N LEU A 99 -21.50 19.63 6.49
CA LEU A 99 -22.36 19.41 5.32
C LEU A 99 -23.34 18.25 5.50
N PHE A 100 -23.17 17.44 6.54
CA PHE A 100 -24.07 16.39 6.97
C PHE A 100 -24.39 16.71 8.42
N GLY A 101 -25.67 17.00 8.72
CA GLY A 101 -26.12 17.55 9.99
C GLY A 101 -25.64 16.77 11.22
N GLU A 102 -25.72 17.42 12.39
CA GLU A 102 -25.20 17.03 13.71
C GLU A 102 -25.61 15.62 14.21
N ASP A 103 -26.40 14.87 13.44
CA ASP A 103 -26.98 13.56 13.79
C ASP A 103 -26.08 12.35 13.45
N ASP A 104 -25.04 12.49 12.60
CA ASP A 104 -24.13 11.39 12.21
C ASP A 104 -22.76 11.42 12.91
N THR A 105 -22.70 11.99 14.12
CA THR A 105 -21.46 12.06 14.93
C THR A 105 -21.01 10.71 15.52
N SER A 106 -21.67 9.61 15.16
CA SER A 106 -21.25 8.23 15.51
C SER A 106 -19.92 7.82 14.88
N PHE A 107 -19.41 8.55 13.88
CA PHE A 107 -18.11 8.28 13.24
C PHE A 107 -16.91 9.04 13.82
N ALA A 108 -17.12 10.08 14.65
CA ALA A 108 -16.03 10.83 15.26
C ALA A 108 -15.33 10.06 16.41
N GLY A 109 -15.89 8.93 16.83
CA GLY A 109 -15.42 8.15 17.98
C GLY A 109 -14.26 7.20 17.72
N GLU A 110 -13.82 7.01 16.47
CA GLU A 110 -12.83 5.98 16.19
C GLU A 110 -11.88 6.38 15.05
N ALA A 111 -11.05 7.40 15.30
CA ALA A 111 -9.77 7.56 14.63
C ALA A 111 -8.83 6.40 15.01
N ARG A 112 -9.20 5.16 14.63
CA ARG A 112 -8.32 3.99 14.68
C ARG A 112 -7.29 4.16 13.59
N SER A 113 -6.19 4.81 13.97
CA SER A 113 -4.87 4.61 13.37
C SER A 113 -4.67 3.11 13.11
N THR A 114 -4.83 2.69 11.85
CA THR A 114 -4.70 1.28 11.46
C THR A 114 -3.22 0.98 11.24
N VAL A 115 -2.41 1.09 12.29
CA VAL A 115 -1.09 0.48 12.31
C VAL A 115 -1.32 -1.00 12.59
N ARG A 116 -1.32 -1.84 11.55
CA ARG A 116 -1.25 -3.29 11.76
C ARG A 116 0.17 -3.65 12.14
N THR A 117 0.42 -3.86 13.43
CA THR A 117 1.67 -4.44 13.90
C THR A 117 1.55 -5.96 13.99
N LEU A 118 2.69 -6.67 13.95
CA LEU A 118 2.74 -8.12 14.11
C LEU A 118 2.08 -8.62 15.42
N ALA A 119 2.01 -7.78 16.45
CA ALA A 119 1.37 -8.10 17.73
C ALA A 119 -0.18 -8.14 17.64
N ASP A 120 -0.77 -7.43 16.67
CA ASP A 120 -2.23 -7.38 16.51
C ASP A 120 -2.76 -8.65 15.81
N ALA A 121 -1.96 -9.26 14.94
CA ALA A 121 -2.26 -10.53 14.28
C ALA A 121 -2.23 -11.73 15.26
N GLU A 122 -1.45 -11.65 16.34
CA GLU A 122 -1.33 -12.73 17.32
C GLU A 122 -2.49 -12.75 18.34
N ARG A 123 -3.13 -11.59 18.61
CA ARG A 123 -4.28 -11.49 19.52
C ARG A 123 -5.58 -12.01 18.92
N GLU A 124 -5.74 -11.92 17.59
CA GLU A 124 -6.94 -12.35 16.87
C GLU A 124 -7.04 -13.89 16.73
N ALA A 125 -5.90 -14.59 16.85
CA ALA A 125 -5.87 -16.05 16.84
C ALA A 125 -6.39 -16.71 18.14
N ALA A 126 -6.75 -15.92 19.17
CA ALA A 126 -6.97 -16.42 20.53
C ALA A 126 -8.37 -16.15 21.13
N GLY A 127 -9.39 -15.73 20.37
CA GLY A 127 -10.71 -15.46 20.93
C GLY A 127 -11.88 -15.66 19.95
N VAL A 128 -12.65 -16.72 20.18
CA VAL A 128 -13.99 -16.96 19.60
C VAL A 128 -15.04 -16.52 20.65
N GLU A 129 -16.29 -16.36 20.20
CA GLU A 129 -17.55 -16.08 20.94
C GLU A 129 -17.94 -14.59 20.88
N HIS A 130 -19.09 -14.14 20.34
CA HIS A 130 -20.40 -14.75 20.11
C HIS A 130 -21.07 -14.25 18.82
N ALA A 131 -21.94 -15.09 18.27
CA ALA A 131 -22.99 -14.74 17.32
C ALA A 131 -24.09 -13.93 18.02
N ASP A 132 -24.56 -12.86 17.38
CA ASP A 132 -25.98 -12.54 17.13
C ASP A 132 -26.07 -11.11 16.54
N ASP A 133 -27.10 -10.89 15.71
CA ASP A 133 -27.51 -9.67 14.98
C ASP A 133 -26.87 -9.40 13.59
N LEU A 134 -27.53 -9.95 12.56
CA LEU A 134 -27.41 -9.52 11.16
C LEU A 134 -28.49 -8.46 10.84
N PRO A 135 -28.15 -7.24 10.42
CA PRO A 135 -29.10 -6.38 9.72
C PRO A 135 -29.06 -6.62 8.20
N GLU A 136 -30.24 -6.58 7.58
CA GLU A 136 -30.50 -6.89 6.18
C GLU A 136 -29.74 -5.97 5.19
N LEU A 137 -29.05 -6.57 4.22
CA LEU A 137 -28.40 -5.86 3.12
C LEU A 137 -29.43 -5.24 2.16
N HIS A 138 -29.47 -3.91 2.09
CA HIS A 138 -29.97 -3.20 0.92
C HIS A 138 -28.96 -3.37 -0.24
N SER A 139 -29.46 -3.77 -1.40
CA SER A 139 -28.67 -4.03 -2.60
C SER A 139 -28.16 -2.73 -3.25
N PRO A 140 -26.89 -2.63 -3.64
CA PRO A 140 -26.41 -1.44 -4.33
C PRO A 140 -26.78 -1.48 -5.82
N THR A 141 -27.48 -0.44 -6.26
CA THR A 141 -27.76 -0.10 -7.67
C THR A 141 -26.45 0.03 -8.47
N PRO A 142 -26.37 -0.49 -9.71
CA PRO A 142 -25.17 -0.38 -10.53
C PRO A 142 -25.02 1.03 -11.11
N HIS A 143 -23.85 1.63 -10.96
CA HIS A 143 -23.49 2.87 -11.65
C HIS A 143 -22.62 2.55 -12.88
N PRO A 144 -23.01 2.94 -14.11
CA PRO A 144 -22.30 2.53 -15.31
C PRO A 144 -21.19 3.52 -15.64
N ARG A 145 -19.96 3.02 -15.88
CA ARG A 145 -19.06 3.57 -16.91
C ARG A 145 -18.26 2.45 -17.56
N ASP A 146 -18.80 2.01 -18.68
CA ASP A 146 -18.09 1.39 -19.79
C ASP A 146 -16.99 2.32 -20.31
N ARG A 147 -15.78 1.79 -20.44
CA ARG A 147 -14.83 2.20 -21.48
C ARG A 147 -14.07 0.96 -21.97
N GLY A 148 -14.61 0.37 -23.04
CA GLY A 148 -13.90 0.04 -24.27
C GLY A 148 -12.47 -0.51 -24.12
N GLY A 149 -12.32 -1.81 -24.39
CA GLY A 149 -11.07 -2.55 -24.25
C GLY A 149 -9.95 -2.26 -25.26
N ARG A 150 -8.81 -2.87 -24.98
CA ARG A 150 -7.75 -3.18 -25.96
C ARG A 150 -7.35 -4.65 -25.79
N PRO A 151 -7.19 -5.43 -26.87
CA PRO A 151 -6.74 -6.82 -26.78
C PRO A 151 -5.21 -6.87 -26.73
N GLY A 152 -4.65 -7.71 -25.86
CA GLY A 152 -3.21 -7.90 -25.73
C GLY A 152 -2.87 -9.26 -25.13
N LYS A 153 -2.47 -10.18 -26.00
CA LYS A 153 -1.99 -11.55 -25.75
C LYS A 153 -0.90 -11.63 -24.66
N SER A 154 -0.91 -12.75 -23.92
CA SER A 154 0.24 -13.59 -23.49
C SER A 154 0.05 -14.03 -22.04
N GLY A 155 -0.43 -15.26 -21.83
CA GLY A 155 -0.48 -15.89 -20.52
C GLY A 155 0.93 -16.02 -19.95
N LYS A 156 1.28 -15.16 -18.97
CA LYS A 156 2.38 -15.43 -18.06
C LYS A 156 1.83 -16.37 -16.99
N LYS A 157 2.33 -17.60 -16.98
CA LYS A 157 1.99 -18.64 -16.00
C LYS A 157 2.12 -18.03 -14.60
N ALA A 158 1.03 -18.04 -13.82
CA ALA A 158 1.08 -17.59 -12.44
C ALA A 158 2.08 -18.49 -11.69
N LEU A 159 3.11 -17.89 -11.09
CA LEU A 159 4.05 -18.58 -10.20
C LEU A 159 3.24 -19.25 -9.09
N SER A 160 3.58 -20.51 -8.79
CA SER A 160 2.89 -21.26 -7.73
C SER A 160 3.11 -20.58 -6.37
N ASP A 161 2.18 -20.78 -5.44
CA ASP A 161 2.29 -20.20 -4.09
C ASP A 161 3.59 -20.64 -3.38
N GLU A 162 4.12 -21.81 -3.75
CA GLU A 162 5.39 -22.34 -3.26
C GLU A 162 6.61 -21.59 -3.84
N GLU A 163 6.58 -21.23 -5.13
CA GLU A 163 7.63 -20.42 -5.76
C GLU A 163 7.62 -18.98 -5.23
N ARG A 164 6.42 -18.44 -4.94
CA ARG A 164 6.23 -17.13 -4.32
C ARG A 164 6.80 -17.09 -2.90
N ALA A 165 6.53 -18.11 -2.09
CA ALA A 165 7.07 -18.23 -0.75
C ALA A 165 8.62 -18.28 -0.75
N ARG A 166 9.21 -19.06 -1.68
CA ARG A 166 10.67 -19.13 -1.84
C ARG A 166 11.29 -17.80 -2.26
N ALA A 167 10.64 -17.06 -3.17
CA ALA A 167 11.12 -15.75 -3.61
C ALA A 167 11.10 -14.71 -2.47
N ILE A 168 10.08 -14.74 -1.61
CA ILE A 168 9.97 -13.86 -0.44
C ILE A 168 11.06 -14.20 0.60
N GLU A 169 11.31 -15.48 0.87
CA GLU A 169 12.33 -15.92 1.83
C GLU A 169 13.75 -15.53 1.36
N ASP A 170 14.04 -15.71 0.06
CA ASP A 170 15.33 -15.33 -0.53
C ASP A 170 15.55 -13.80 -0.47
N LEU A 171 14.51 -13.02 -0.73
CA LEU A 171 14.56 -11.56 -0.61
C LEU A 171 14.81 -11.12 0.84
N ARG A 172 14.16 -11.75 1.82
CA ARG A 172 14.37 -11.49 3.27
C ARG A 172 15.78 -11.85 3.72
N ARG A 173 16.38 -12.90 3.16
CA ARG A 173 17.76 -13.29 3.43
C ARG A 173 18.74 -12.24 2.89
N ARG A 174 18.58 -11.82 1.64
CA ARG A 174 19.44 -10.81 0.99
C ARG A 174 19.38 -9.45 1.70
N LEU A 175 18.20 -9.03 2.16
CA LEU A 175 18.04 -7.80 2.93
C LEU A 175 18.76 -7.87 4.29
N ARG A 176 18.74 -9.02 4.97
CA ARG A 176 19.52 -9.24 6.21
C ARG A 176 21.02 -9.15 5.96
N ASP A 177 21.50 -9.77 4.89
CA ASP A 177 22.93 -9.79 4.56
C ASP A 177 23.43 -8.40 4.13
N SER A 178 22.64 -7.66 3.34
CA SER A 178 22.95 -6.28 2.98
C SER A 178 23.00 -5.34 4.19
N ARG A 179 22.11 -5.53 5.17
CA ARG A 179 22.10 -4.75 6.42
C ARG A 179 23.31 -5.06 7.31
N ARG A 180 23.77 -6.31 7.33
CA ARG A 180 25.01 -6.71 8.02
C ARG A 180 26.26 -6.17 7.33
N ALA A 181 26.30 -6.17 6.00
CA ALA A 181 27.41 -5.62 5.22
C ALA A 181 27.51 -4.09 5.36
N ALA A 182 26.38 -3.38 5.38
CA ALA A 182 26.33 -1.94 5.63
C ALA A 182 26.79 -1.61 7.07
N SER A 183 26.37 -2.40 8.06
CA SER A 183 26.77 -2.22 9.47
C SER A 183 28.28 -2.42 9.70
N ARG A 184 28.92 -3.38 9.02
CA ARG A 184 30.38 -3.58 9.10
C ARG A 184 31.17 -2.43 8.49
N ARG A 185 30.66 -1.82 7.41
CA ARG A 185 31.33 -0.67 6.76
C ARG A 185 31.26 0.62 7.58
N LEU A 186 30.26 0.76 8.46
CA LEU A 186 30.16 1.89 9.38
C LEU A 186 30.96 1.70 10.69
N GLY A 187 31.50 0.51 10.95
CA GLY A 187 32.28 0.22 12.16
C GLY A 187 33.80 0.21 11.97
N ASP A 188 34.29 0.39 10.74
CA ASP A 188 35.72 0.41 10.38
C ASP A 188 36.26 1.86 10.19
N GLU A 189 35.43 2.87 10.46
CA GLU A 189 35.83 4.28 10.47
C GLU A 189 35.73 4.83 11.90
N ASP A 190 36.72 4.54 12.74
CA ASP A 190 37.24 5.52 13.70
C ASP A 190 38.71 5.16 14.06
N PRO A 191 39.67 6.11 13.92
CA PRO A 191 41.10 5.92 14.21
C PRO A 191 41.46 5.98 15.70
#